data_AF-A0A6I4UM59-F1
#
_entry.id   AF-A0A6I4UM59-F1
#
_cell.length_a   1.000
_cell.length_b   1.000
_cell.length_c   1.000
_cell.angle_alpha   90.00
_cell.angle_beta   90.00
_cell.angle_gamma   90.00
#
_symmetry.space_group_name_H-M   'P 1'
#
loop_
_entity.id
_entity.type
_entity.pdbx_description
1 polymer ?
#
loop_
_entity_poly.entity_id
_entity_poly.type
_entity_poly.pdbx_seq_one_letter_code
_entity_poly.pdbx_strand_id
1 'polypeptide(L)'
;MRLGTVLGPAAIGAALLALAPVGAAAQDIAPVGDPLDVALTTGPLLPDEVLRSSALTFPSILESFEREAAARSDQLSADGAFDLMLKGEYYDRLTGFYSGGFGKVEARQPLRPYGAEVFGSYRVSNGTFPTYENYDYTNQLGEVKVGALFSLLRNRDIDSRRFAIEDTRLAASQARLDVMLVQLNVQHEALRAYWRWVGAGEEIRVFEELLEIAEARQIGLTREVNEGARARIALTENEQNLLRRRSLLEEAKRNFLTAANSLGFYLRGSDGRMVIPTREMLPDLSRMKAIAPVEQLVATPLSDVIQSRPELQTFKLALERANNRVALRRNDLEPSLNASVELSRDFGQIGPGGPGFDSTDTVVGLTFSVPLQRRTARGAVQRAEAELRETELRQRRIADQITTEVGNILVNLNTALKQADLADAEVKQANQMVQAERTRFRLGAGDFFFVNQREETAANAQINAIRAELAGRLAEASYNAATMNLGALGLE
;
A
#
# COMPACT_ATOMS: atom_id res chain seq x y z
N MET A 1 69.77 23.89 -25.02
CA MET A 1 69.22 25.10 -24.35
C MET A 1 68.76 26.08 -25.42
N ARG A 2 67.50 26.01 -25.84
CA ARG A 2 66.76 27.06 -26.56
C ARG A 2 65.27 26.87 -26.25
N LEU A 3 64.68 27.93 -25.69
CA LEU A 3 63.25 28.07 -25.43
C LEU A 3 62.47 28.32 -26.73
N GLY A 4 61.21 27.87 -26.75
CA GLY A 4 60.16 28.29 -27.69
C GLY A 4 58.81 27.71 -27.24
N THR A 5 58.08 28.42 -26.36
CA THR A 5 56.77 29.07 -26.66
C THR A 5 55.66 28.09 -27.06
N VAL A 6 54.89 27.57 -26.09
CA VAL A 6 53.56 28.05 -25.63
C VAL A 6 52.49 28.02 -26.74
N LEU A 7 51.62 27.01 -26.68
CA LEU A 7 50.23 27.04 -27.16
C LEU A 7 49.37 26.40 -26.07
N GLY A 8 48.44 27.19 -25.52
CA GLY A 8 47.68 26.87 -24.32
C GLY A 8 46.56 25.83 -24.52
N PRO A 9 45.97 25.33 -23.42
CA PRO A 9 44.86 24.39 -23.48
C PRO A 9 43.59 25.15 -23.90
N ALA A 10 42.98 24.74 -25.01
CA ALA A 10 41.64 25.16 -25.37
C ALA A 10 40.64 24.53 -24.39
N ALA A 11 40.10 25.34 -23.49
CA ALA A 11 39.05 24.97 -22.58
C ALA A 11 37.76 24.70 -23.36
N ILE A 12 37.30 23.44 -23.36
CA ILE A 12 35.99 23.06 -23.85
C ILE A 12 35.00 23.35 -22.72
N GLY A 13 34.26 24.46 -22.85
CA GLY A 13 33.19 24.81 -21.92
C GLY A 13 31.97 23.92 -22.13
N ALA A 14 31.73 23.01 -21.19
CA ALA A 14 30.48 22.25 -21.10
C ALA A 14 29.42 23.14 -20.42
N ALA A 15 28.39 23.53 -21.18
CA ALA A 15 27.21 24.20 -20.63
C ALA A 15 26.32 23.16 -19.94
N LEU A 16 26.32 23.14 -18.60
CA LEU A 16 25.33 22.40 -17.81
C LEU A 16 23.98 23.14 -17.87
N LEU A 17 22.99 22.53 -18.53
CA LEU A 17 21.58 22.86 -18.35
C LEU A 17 21.12 22.23 -17.04
N ALA A 18 20.96 23.05 -16.00
CA ALA A 18 20.32 22.68 -14.75
C ALA A 18 18.79 22.62 -14.96
N LEU A 19 18.24 21.40 -15.01
CA LEU A 19 16.81 21.17 -14.87
C LEU A 19 16.46 21.23 -13.37
N ALA A 20 15.66 22.22 -13.00
CA ALA A 20 15.14 22.37 -11.65
C ALA A 20 14.19 21.20 -11.32
N PRO A 21 14.22 20.65 -10.09
CA PRO A 21 13.24 19.66 -9.66
C PRO A 21 11.87 20.33 -9.54
N VAL A 22 10.90 19.83 -10.30
CA VAL A 22 9.49 20.15 -10.09
C VAL A 22 9.09 19.50 -8.78
N GLY A 23 8.78 20.31 -7.77
CA GLY A 23 8.28 19.83 -6.48
C GLY A 23 7.02 19.00 -6.69
N ALA A 24 6.99 17.81 -6.10
CA ALA A 24 5.78 17.02 -5.99
C ALA A 24 4.72 17.89 -5.31
N ALA A 25 3.63 18.18 -6.02
CA ALA A 25 2.49 18.87 -5.44
C ALA A 25 1.95 17.99 -4.32
N ALA A 26 2.02 18.50 -3.09
CA ALA A 26 1.23 17.98 -1.98
C ALA A 26 -0.24 17.95 -2.45
N GLN A 27 -0.92 16.85 -2.18
CA GLN A 27 -2.30 16.63 -2.61
C GLN A 27 -3.18 17.81 -2.20
N ASP A 28 -3.77 18.50 -3.19
CA ASP A 28 -4.88 19.43 -2.97
C ASP A 28 -6.14 18.61 -2.65
N ILE A 29 -6.24 18.16 -1.41
CA ILE A 29 -7.49 17.65 -0.85
C ILE A 29 -8.26 18.89 -0.38
N ALA A 30 -9.34 19.24 -1.07
CA ALA A 30 -10.25 20.28 -0.60
C ALA A 30 -10.68 19.95 0.85
N PRO A 31 -10.54 20.87 1.82
CA PRO A 31 -10.91 20.56 3.19
C PRO A 31 -12.42 20.38 3.29
N VAL A 32 -12.87 19.13 3.46
CA VAL A 32 -14.25 18.80 3.81
C VAL A 32 -14.40 18.90 5.32
N GLY A 33 -15.18 19.87 5.79
CA GLY A 33 -15.52 20.06 7.21
C GLY A 33 -14.53 20.90 8.02
N ASP A 34 -14.78 21.01 9.33
CA ASP A 34 -13.91 21.73 10.26
C ASP A 34 -12.47 21.18 10.24
N PRO A 35 -11.44 21.98 10.59
CA PRO A 35 -10.08 21.48 10.72
C PRO A 35 -10.04 20.24 11.62
N LEU A 36 -9.23 19.23 11.26
CA LEU A 36 -9.16 17.96 11.98
C LEU A 36 -8.95 18.16 13.49
N ASP A 37 -8.10 19.12 13.87
CA ASP A 37 -7.81 19.42 15.27
C ASP A 37 -9.02 20.00 16.03
N VAL A 38 -9.91 20.72 15.33
CA VAL A 38 -11.17 21.22 15.90
C VAL A 38 -12.13 20.05 16.09
N ALA A 39 -12.33 19.21 15.07
CA ALA A 39 -13.20 18.04 15.15
C ALA A 39 -12.78 17.09 16.31
N LEU A 40 -11.48 16.88 16.52
CA LEU A 40 -10.97 16.05 17.61
C LEU A 40 -11.09 16.68 19.01
N THR A 41 -11.39 17.98 19.10
CA THR A 41 -11.47 18.71 20.38
C THR A 41 -12.89 19.20 20.70
N THR A 42 -13.83 19.16 19.75
CA THR A 42 -15.19 19.67 19.92
C THR A 42 -16.24 18.57 19.79
N GLY A 43 -16.91 18.25 20.89
CA GLY A 43 -18.10 17.38 20.87
C GLY A 43 -17.79 15.88 20.95
N PRO A 44 -18.80 15.03 20.69
CA PRO A 44 -18.63 13.58 20.65
C PRO A 44 -17.81 13.17 19.42
N LEU A 45 -16.85 12.28 19.60
CA LEU A 45 -16.05 11.70 18.52
C LEU A 45 -16.93 10.76 17.69
N LEU A 46 -17.04 11.05 16.39
CA LEU A 46 -17.83 10.30 15.41
C LEU A 46 -16.94 9.37 14.57
N PRO A 47 -17.51 8.31 13.96
CA PRO A 47 -16.72 7.36 13.16
C PRO A 47 -16.04 8.06 11.96
N ASP A 48 -16.72 9.00 11.31
CA ASP A 48 -16.19 9.72 10.15
C ASP A 48 -14.94 10.55 10.49
N GLU A 49 -14.86 11.08 11.71
CA GLU A 49 -13.70 11.84 12.18
C GLU A 49 -12.49 10.94 12.41
N VAL A 50 -12.72 9.72 12.92
CA VAL A 50 -11.69 8.69 13.07
C VAL A 50 -11.18 8.22 11.70
N LEU A 51 -12.10 7.97 10.76
CA LEU A 51 -11.75 7.55 9.41
C LEU A 51 -10.94 8.64 8.68
N ARG A 52 -11.39 9.90 8.77
CA ARG A 52 -10.67 11.07 8.24
C ARG A 52 -9.29 11.25 8.88
N SER A 53 -9.20 11.15 10.21
CA SER A 53 -7.92 11.22 10.94
C SER A 53 -6.95 10.17 10.42
N SER A 54 -7.37 8.91 10.39
CA SER A 54 -6.51 7.80 9.97
C SER A 54 -6.15 7.87 8.47
N ALA A 55 -7.06 8.30 7.59
CA ALA A 55 -6.80 8.46 6.15
C ALA A 55 -5.65 9.43 5.87
N LEU A 56 -5.59 10.52 6.64
CA LEU A 56 -4.68 11.63 6.39
C LEU A 56 -3.32 11.47 7.10
N THR A 57 -3.29 10.76 8.23
CA THR A 57 -2.15 10.84 9.16
C THR A 57 -1.55 9.50 9.53
N PHE A 58 -2.20 8.37 9.20
CA PHE A 58 -1.74 7.08 9.67
C PHE A 58 -0.45 6.64 8.94
N PRO A 59 0.63 6.29 9.68
CA PRO A 59 1.95 6.07 9.07
C PRO A 59 1.99 5.04 7.95
N SER A 60 1.28 3.91 8.05
CA SER A 60 1.35 2.89 7.00
C SER A 60 0.71 3.32 5.68
N ILE A 61 -0.29 4.22 5.71
CA ILE A 61 -0.87 4.84 4.52
C ILE A 61 0.14 5.81 3.91
N LEU A 62 0.79 6.64 4.72
CA LEU A 62 1.83 7.55 4.24
C LEU A 62 3.01 6.78 3.63
N GLU A 63 3.46 5.71 4.29
CA GLU A 63 4.47 4.80 3.76
C GLU A 63 4.05 4.16 2.43
N SER A 64 2.78 3.82 2.25
CA SER A 64 2.32 3.20 0.99
C SER A 64 2.36 4.22 -0.16
N PHE A 65 2.05 5.49 0.08
CA PHE A 65 2.25 6.56 -0.91
C PHE A 65 3.72 6.74 -1.29
N GLU A 66 4.64 6.69 -0.33
CA GLU A 66 6.08 6.76 -0.61
C GLU A 66 6.57 5.55 -1.43
N ARG A 67 6.08 4.33 -1.13
CA ARG A 67 6.36 3.13 -1.93
C ARG A 67 5.82 3.26 -3.36
N GLU A 68 4.64 3.85 -3.52
CA GLU A 68 4.03 4.11 -4.84
C GLU A 68 4.84 5.16 -5.63
N ALA A 69 5.31 6.22 -4.96
CA ALA A 69 6.20 7.20 -5.56
C ALA A 69 7.55 6.60 -5.98
N ALA A 70 8.12 5.71 -5.16
CA ALA A 70 9.33 4.95 -5.49
C ALA A 70 9.12 4.07 -6.74
N ALA A 71 8.00 3.32 -6.82
CA ALA A 71 7.69 2.50 -7.98
C ALA A 71 7.50 3.32 -9.27
N ARG A 72 6.93 4.53 -9.19
CA ARG A 72 6.89 5.47 -10.33
C ARG A 72 8.28 5.98 -10.72
N SER A 73 9.18 6.15 -9.76
CA SER A 73 10.56 6.57 -10.01
C SER A 73 11.39 5.46 -10.66
N ASP A 74 11.10 4.19 -10.35
CA ASP A 74 11.70 3.04 -11.03
C ASP A 74 11.33 3.01 -12.53
N GLN A 75 10.13 3.46 -12.89
CA GLN A 75 9.73 3.60 -14.29
C GLN A 75 10.61 4.64 -15.02
N LEU A 76 10.87 5.80 -14.41
CA LEU A 76 11.79 6.79 -14.96
C LEU A 76 13.21 6.22 -15.11
N SER A 77 13.66 5.44 -14.13
CA SER A 77 14.95 4.77 -14.18
C SER A 77 15.02 3.73 -15.32
N ALA A 78 13.93 3.02 -15.60
CA ALA A 78 13.83 2.10 -16.72
C ALA A 78 13.83 2.82 -18.09
N ASP A 79 13.21 4.00 -18.18
CA ASP A 79 13.27 4.85 -19.37
C ASP A 79 14.71 5.29 -19.68
N GLY A 80 15.54 5.50 -18.65
CA GLY A 80 16.96 5.84 -18.79
C GLY A 80 17.81 4.80 -19.54
N ALA A 81 17.30 3.58 -19.74
CA ALA A 81 17.93 2.60 -20.62
C ALA A 81 18.01 3.05 -22.10
N PHE A 82 17.28 4.10 -22.48
CA PHE A 82 17.26 4.73 -23.81
C PHE A 82 17.89 6.13 -23.82
N ASP A 83 18.57 6.53 -22.74
CA ASP A 83 19.26 7.81 -22.66
C ASP A 83 20.44 7.89 -23.66
N LEU A 84 20.75 9.12 -24.06
CA LEU A 84 21.95 9.41 -24.83
C LEU A 84 23.19 9.23 -23.94
N MET A 85 23.98 8.20 -24.24
CA MET A 85 25.22 7.93 -23.55
C MET A 85 26.39 8.62 -24.26
N LEU A 86 27.15 9.45 -23.54
CA LEU A 86 28.41 10.01 -24.00
C LEU A 86 29.58 9.22 -23.40
N LYS A 87 30.40 8.60 -24.24
CA LYS A 87 31.59 7.85 -23.86
C LYS A 87 32.84 8.55 -24.39
N GLY A 88 33.76 8.87 -23.50
CA GLY A 88 35.12 9.28 -23.85
C GLY A 88 36.08 8.11 -23.71
N GLU A 89 36.99 7.95 -24.67
CA GLU A 89 38.02 6.93 -24.66
C GLU A 89 39.36 7.57 -25.04
N TYR A 90 40.39 7.29 -24.27
CA TYR A 90 41.75 7.73 -24.54
C TYR A 90 42.66 6.51 -24.51
N TYR A 91 43.43 6.34 -25.57
CA TYR A 91 44.39 5.27 -25.73
C TYR A 91 45.74 5.87 -26.11
N ASP A 92 46.81 5.38 -25.50
CA ASP A 92 48.17 5.83 -25.82
C ASP A 92 49.17 4.71 -25.56
N ARG A 93 50.20 4.65 -26.40
CA ARG A 93 51.28 3.66 -26.31
C ARG A 93 52.55 4.34 -25.80
N LEU A 94 52.80 4.17 -24.50
CA LEU A 94 53.89 4.86 -23.81
C LEU A 94 55.29 4.31 -24.10
N THR A 95 55.39 3.04 -24.50
CA THR A 95 56.67 2.37 -24.79
C THR A 95 56.52 1.36 -25.94
N GLY A 96 57.65 0.99 -26.56
CA GLY A 96 57.70 0.06 -27.68
C GLY A 96 58.10 0.74 -28.99
N PHE A 97 58.02 -0.02 -30.09
CA PHE A 97 58.41 0.47 -31.43
C PHE A 97 57.43 1.50 -32.00
N TYR A 98 56.15 1.34 -31.68
CA TYR A 98 55.06 2.20 -32.14
C TYR A 98 54.71 3.24 -31.07
N SER A 99 54.26 4.42 -31.52
CA SER A 99 53.93 5.56 -30.65
C SER A 99 52.49 6.06 -30.81
N GLY A 100 51.64 5.25 -31.45
CA GLY A 100 50.26 5.63 -31.77
C GLY A 100 49.39 5.79 -30.54
N GLY A 101 48.65 6.90 -30.50
CA GLY A 101 47.62 7.19 -29.51
C GLY A 101 46.39 7.83 -30.17
N PHE A 102 45.23 7.71 -29.52
CA PHE A 102 43.99 8.34 -29.97
C PHE A 102 43.12 8.83 -28.82
N GLY A 103 42.36 9.89 -29.08
CA GLY A 103 41.21 10.29 -28.30
C GLY A 103 39.94 10.08 -29.11
N LYS A 104 38.91 9.46 -28.51
CA LYS A 104 37.62 9.22 -29.13
C LYS A 104 36.50 9.69 -28.19
N VAL A 105 35.53 10.40 -28.74
CA VAL A 105 34.27 10.72 -28.07
C VAL A 105 33.14 10.11 -28.88
N GLU A 106 32.26 9.37 -28.24
CA GLU A 106 31.11 8.69 -28.87
C GLU A 106 29.83 9.03 -28.12
N ALA A 107 28.82 9.49 -28.85
CA ALA A 107 27.46 9.65 -28.37
C ALA A 107 26.61 8.52 -28.95
N ARG A 108 25.92 7.75 -28.13
CA ARG A 108 25.14 6.57 -28.52
C ARG A 108 23.79 6.58 -27.84
N GLN A 109 22.73 6.30 -28.60
CA GLN A 109 21.37 6.26 -28.08
C GLN A 109 20.61 5.04 -28.61
N PRO A 110 20.16 4.14 -27.72
CA PRO A 110 19.19 3.12 -28.07
C PRO A 110 17.86 3.74 -28.50
N LEU A 111 17.19 3.13 -29.47
CA LEU A 111 15.86 3.51 -29.95
C LEU A 111 14.86 2.40 -29.59
N ARG A 112 13.61 2.79 -29.31
CA ARG A 112 12.55 1.85 -28.91
C ARG A 112 12.20 0.80 -29.98
N PRO A 113 12.00 1.13 -31.27
CA PRO A 113 11.62 0.13 -32.25
C PRO A 113 12.84 -0.71 -32.71
N TYR A 114 12.58 -1.98 -33.05
CA TYR A 114 13.53 -2.89 -33.70
C TYR A 114 14.84 -3.17 -32.95
N GLY A 115 14.87 -2.92 -31.64
CA GLY A 115 16.12 -3.01 -30.87
C GLY A 115 17.23 -2.16 -31.50
N ALA A 116 16.85 -1.02 -32.08
CA ALA A 116 17.75 -0.19 -32.85
C ALA A 116 18.63 0.66 -31.95
N GLU A 117 19.79 1.07 -32.46
CA GLU A 117 20.73 1.95 -31.76
C GLU A 117 21.38 2.87 -32.78
N VAL A 118 21.46 4.15 -32.46
CA VAL A 118 22.18 5.14 -33.28
C VAL A 118 23.38 5.65 -32.52
N PHE A 119 24.46 5.93 -33.23
CA PHE A 119 25.65 6.49 -32.62
C PHE A 119 26.38 7.45 -33.56
N GLY A 120 27.10 8.39 -32.96
CA GLY A 120 28.04 9.27 -33.63
C GLY A 120 29.31 9.35 -32.81
N SER A 121 30.47 9.28 -33.45
CA SER A 121 31.75 9.42 -32.78
C SER A 121 32.69 10.34 -33.54
N TYR A 122 33.50 11.06 -32.79
CA TYR A 122 34.64 11.80 -33.30
C TYR A 122 35.92 11.21 -32.71
N ARG A 123 36.90 10.91 -33.57
CA ARG A 123 38.18 10.34 -33.17
C ARG A 123 39.31 11.15 -33.76
N VAL A 124 40.36 11.39 -32.99
CA VAL A 124 41.60 12.00 -33.47
C VAL A 124 42.76 11.16 -32.98
N SER A 125 43.68 10.83 -33.87
CA SER A 125 44.85 10.03 -33.54
C SER A 125 46.15 10.70 -33.96
N ASN A 126 47.25 10.24 -33.37
CA ASN A 126 48.60 10.69 -33.65
C ASN A 126 49.58 9.52 -33.59
N GLY A 127 50.86 9.79 -33.90
CA GLY A 127 51.91 8.78 -33.84
C GLY A 127 51.78 7.72 -34.94
N THR A 128 52.30 6.53 -34.66
CA THR A 128 52.29 5.40 -35.60
C THR A 128 51.68 4.16 -34.97
N PHE A 129 50.82 3.49 -35.73
CA PHE A 129 50.19 2.23 -35.36
C PHE A 129 50.80 1.09 -36.19
N PRO A 130 50.86 -0.13 -35.63
CA PRO A 130 51.08 -1.34 -36.40
C PRO A 130 50.07 -1.49 -37.54
N THR A 131 50.45 -2.20 -38.59
CA THR A 131 49.61 -2.41 -39.78
C THR A 131 48.29 -3.13 -39.48
N TYR A 132 48.22 -3.94 -38.42
CA TYR A 132 46.98 -4.61 -37.97
C TYR A 132 46.08 -3.71 -37.11
N GLU A 133 46.55 -2.50 -36.74
CA GLU A 133 45.80 -1.43 -36.06
C GLU A 133 45.53 -0.25 -37.00
N ASN A 134 45.60 -0.47 -38.32
CA ASN A 134 45.48 0.62 -39.29
C ASN A 134 44.16 1.40 -39.19
N TYR A 135 43.11 0.77 -38.63
CA TYR A 135 41.82 1.41 -38.38
C TYR A 135 41.86 2.53 -37.32
N ASP A 136 42.97 2.70 -36.59
CA ASP A 136 43.16 3.75 -35.59
C ASP A 136 43.77 5.04 -36.16
N TYR A 137 44.30 5.01 -37.38
CA TYR A 137 44.74 6.24 -38.06
C TYR A 137 43.56 7.14 -38.42
N THR A 138 43.78 8.45 -38.29
CA THR A 138 42.89 9.50 -38.78
C THR A 138 43.70 10.55 -39.55
N ASN A 139 43.03 11.37 -40.35
CA ASN A 139 43.62 12.63 -40.83
C ASN A 139 43.84 13.64 -39.69
N GLN A 140 44.54 14.74 -39.99
CA GLN A 140 45.00 15.70 -38.98
C GLN A 140 43.88 16.37 -38.16
N LEU A 141 42.66 16.48 -38.72
CA LEU A 141 41.49 17.01 -38.00
C LEU A 141 40.52 15.91 -37.56
N GLY A 142 40.95 14.64 -37.53
CA GLY A 142 40.18 13.52 -37.03
C GLY A 142 39.17 12.93 -38.01
N GLU A 143 38.46 11.90 -37.53
CA GLU A 143 37.40 11.14 -38.18
C GLU A 143 36.07 11.45 -37.50
N VAL A 144 35.02 11.71 -38.28
CA VAL A 144 33.64 11.59 -37.82
C VAL A 144 33.05 10.30 -38.36
N LYS A 145 32.41 9.54 -37.48
CA LYS A 145 31.64 8.34 -37.82
C LYS A 145 30.23 8.47 -37.28
N VAL A 146 29.24 8.13 -38.09
CA VAL A 146 27.84 7.99 -37.69
C VAL A 146 27.33 6.63 -38.11
N GLY A 147 26.52 5.99 -37.28
CA GLY A 147 26.02 4.66 -37.59
C GLY A 147 24.71 4.34 -36.91
N ALA A 148 24.07 3.30 -37.43
CA ALA A 148 22.86 2.72 -36.88
C ALA A 148 22.96 1.19 -36.88
N LEU A 149 22.46 0.56 -35.82
CA LEU A 149 22.32 -0.87 -35.68
C LEU A 149 20.83 -1.23 -35.53
N PHE A 150 20.43 -2.38 -36.07
CA PHE A 150 19.07 -2.88 -36.00
C PHE A 150 19.07 -4.37 -35.67
N SER A 151 18.17 -4.80 -34.79
CA SER A 151 17.92 -6.22 -34.51
C SER A 151 16.80 -6.73 -35.43
N LEU A 152 17.08 -7.73 -36.27
CA LEU A 152 16.12 -8.24 -37.27
C LEU A 152 15.33 -9.47 -36.81
N LEU A 153 15.86 -10.22 -35.83
CA LEU A 153 15.25 -11.42 -35.23
C LEU A 153 15.18 -11.25 -33.71
N ARG A 154 16.05 -11.92 -32.94
CA ARG A 154 16.14 -11.75 -31.49
C ARG A 154 16.31 -10.27 -31.13
N ASN A 155 15.57 -9.82 -30.11
CA ASN A 155 15.55 -8.43 -29.65
C ASN A 155 14.89 -7.45 -30.62
N ARG A 156 14.16 -7.90 -31.64
CA ARG A 156 13.42 -7.00 -32.53
C ARG A 156 12.20 -6.41 -31.85
N ASP A 157 11.33 -7.25 -31.26
CA ASP A 157 10.03 -6.84 -30.73
C ASP A 157 10.03 -6.69 -29.20
N ILE A 158 10.81 -7.52 -28.50
CA ILE A 158 11.04 -7.46 -27.05
C ILE A 158 12.51 -7.66 -26.74
N ASP A 159 13.05 -6.87 -25.83
CA ASP A 159 14.40 -7.01 -25.29
C ASP A 159 14.37 -6.66 -23.78
N SER A 160 15.52 -6.77 -23.11
CA SER A 160 15.62 -6.50 -21.69
C SER A 160 15.24 -5.07 -21.28
N ARG A 161 15.53 -4.06 -22.12
CA ARG A 161 15.23 -2.65 -21.83
C ARG A 161 13.73 -2.39 -21.97
N ARG A 162 13.11 -2.82 -23.07
CA ARG A 162 11.66 -2.69 -23.29
C ARG A 162 10.84 -3.49 -22.30
N PHE A 163 11.29 -4.71 -21.99
CA PHE A 163 10.69 -5.51 -20.93
C PHE A 163 10.77 -4.78 -19.58
N ALA A 164 11.89 -4.15 -19.24
CA ALA A 164 12.02 -3.41 -17.98
C ALA A 164 11.07 -2.21 -17.88
N ILE A 165 10.88 -1.46 -18.98
CA ILE A 165 9.87 -0.37 -19.02
C ILE A 165 8.47 -0.93 -18.75
N GLU A 166 8.10 -2.03 -19.41
CA GLU A 166 6.77 -2.60 -19.23
C GLU A 166 6.60 -3.23 -17.84
N ASP A 167 7.62 -3.92 -17.33
CA ASP A 167 7.59 -4.53 -15.99
C ASP A 167 7.49 -3.47 -14.89
N THR A 168 8.19 -2.34 -15.02
CA THR A 168 8.10 -1.21 -14.07
C THR A 168 6.77 -0.46 -14.20
N ARG A 169 6.21 -0.29 -15.40
CA ARG A 169 4.85 0.24 -15.60
C ARG A 169 3.79 -0.60 -14.89
N LEU A 170 3.88 -1.93 -15.01
CA LEU A 170 2.99 -2.87 -14.32
C LEU A 170 3.24 -2.85 -12.80
N ALA A 171 4.49 -2.74 -12.36
CA ALA A 171 4.85 -2.61 -10.95
C ALA A 171 4.29 -1.31 -10.32
N ALA A 172 4.37 -0.18 -11.01
CA ALA A 172 3.76 1.07 -10.56
C ALA A 172 2.22 0.98 -10.49
N SER A 173 1.61 0.24 -11.42
CA SER A 173 0.17 -0.04 -11.39
C SER A 173 -0.21 -0.94 -10.21
N GLN A 174 0.62 -1.92 -9.87
CA GLN A 174 0.46 -2.76 -8.68
C GLN A 174 0.61 -1.94 -7.40
N ALA A 175 1.60 -1.05 -7.32
CA ALA A 175 1.81 -0.21 -6.14
C ALA A 175 0.59 0.68 -5.82
N ARG A 176 -0.13 1.17 -6.84
CA ARG A 176 -1.42 1.87 -6.64
C ARG A 176 -2.49 1.00 -5.98
N LEU A 177 -2.59 -0.26 -6.38
CA LEU A 177 -3.53 -1.21 -5.77
C LEU A 177 -3.11 -1.55 -4.34
N ASP A 178 -1.80 -1.65 -4.09
CA ASP A 178 -1.26 -1.90 -2.75
C ASP A 178 -1.57 -0.72 -1.79
N VAL A 179 -1.52 0.54 -2.27
CA VAL A 179 -1.98 1.71 -1.50
C VAL A 179 -3.45 1.55 -1.10
N MET A 180 -4.31 1.22 -2.06
CA MET A 180 -5.75 1.01 -1.81
C MET A 180 -5.99 -0.11 -0.78
N LEU A 181 -5.25 -1.23 -0.87
CA LEU A 181 -5.34 -2.31 0.13
C LEU A 181 -4.93 -1.86 1.52
N VAL A 182 -3.86 -1.07 1.64
CA VAL A 182 -3.42 -0.52 2.92
C VAL A 182 -4.47 0.44 3.48
N GLN A 183 -5.02 1.33 2.66
CA GLN A 183 -6.11 2.22 3.07
C GLN A 183 -7.32 1.45 3.56
N LEU A 184 -7.83 0.49 2.78
CA LEU A 184 -8.98 -0.34 3.16
C LEU A 184 -8.76 -1.05 4.51
N ASN A 185 -7.58 -1.66 4.71
CA ASN A 185 -7.25 -2.36 5.95
C ASN A 185 -7.15 -1.41 7.16
N VAL A 186 -6.51 -0.25 6.99
CA VAL A 186 -6.38 0.74 8.07
C VAL A 186 -7.74 1.30 8.46
N GLN A 187 -8.57 1.68 7.47
CA GLN A 187 -9.91 2.20 7.73
C GLN A 187 -10.81 1.15 8.40
N HIS A 188 -10.72 -0.10 7.95
CA HIS A 188 -11.44 -1.22 8.57
C HIS A 188 -11.06 -1.39 10.04
N GLU A 189 -9.77 -1.44 10.35
CA GLU A 189 -9.31 -1.62 11.73
C GLU A 189 -9.56 -0.39 12.62
N ALA A 190 -9.46 0.83 12.07
CA ALA A 190 -9.81 2.06 12.76
C ALA A 190 -11.30 2.07 13.16
N LEU A 191 -12.19 1.70 12.23
CA LEU A 191 -13.63 1.61 12.48
C LEU A 191 -13.97 0.53 13.53
N ARG A 192 -13.27 -0.62 13.47
CA ARG A 192 -13.44 -1.67 14.50
C ARG A 192 -12.97 -1.21 15.87
N ALA A 193 -11.84 -0.51 15.95
CA ALA A 193 -11.32 0.04 17.19
C ALA A 193 -12.30 1.07 17.78
N TYR A 194 -12.89 1.91 16.93
CA TYR A 194 -13.92 2.87 17.31
C TYR A 194 -15.13 2.19 17.95
N TRP A 195 -15.75 1.23 17.27
CA TRP A 195 -16.95 0.58 17.81
C TRP A 195 -16.66 -0.20 19.11
N ARG A 196 -15.49 -0.84 19.22
CA ARG A 196 -15.07 -1.51 20.48
C ARG A 196 -14.94 -0.52 21.63
N TRP A 197 -14.40 0.67 21.38
CA TRP A 197 -14.29 1.73 22.38
C TRP A 197 -15.66 2.27 22.80
N VAL A 198 -16.56 2.51 21.84
CA VAL A 198 -17.95 2.91 22.13
C VAL A 198 -18.65 1.86 22.97
N GLY A 199 -18.62 0.58 22.58
CA GLY A 199 -19.24 -0.52 23.31
C GLY A 199 -18.69 -0.68 24.74
N ALA A 200 -17.37 -0.56 24.93
CA ALA A 200 -16.77 -0.58 26.26
C ALA A 200 -17.21 0.60 27.14
N GLY A 201 -17.46 1.77 26.53
CA GLY A 201 -18.00 2.94 27.21
C GLY A 201 -19.44 2.77 27.67
N GLU A 202 -20.27 2.08 26.87
CA GLU A 202 -21.65 1.72 27.25
C GLU A 202 -21.69 0.69 28.38
N GLU A 203 -20.80 -0.32 28.38
CA GLU A 203 -20.72 -1.30 29.46
C GLU A 203 -20.43 -0.63 30.82
N ILE A 204 -19.62 0.43 30.85
CA ILE A 204 -19.39 1.21 32.07
C ILE A 204 -20.70 1.81 32.61
N ARG A 205 -21.54 2.39 31.74
CA ARG A 205 -22.80 3.02 32.18
C ARG A 205 -23.71 2.01 32.86
N VAL A 206 -23.84 0.81 32.30
CA VAL A 206 -24.66 -0.27 32.87
C VAL A 206 -24.16 -0.67 34.26
N PHE A 207 -22.85 -0.83 34.45
CA PHE A 207 -22.31 -1.20 35.75
C PHE A 207 -22.35 -0.06 36.77
N GLU A 208 -22.26 1.20 36.35
CA GLU A 208 -22.47 2.35 37.22
C GLU A 208 -23.92 2.44 37.70
N GLU A 209 -24.90 2.32 36.80
CA GLU A 209 -26.32 2.28 37.15
C GLU A 209 -26.61 1.11 38.11
N LEU A 210 -26.05 -0.06 37.84
CA LEU A 210 -26.19 -1.22 38.72
C LEU A 210 -25.55 -0.95 40.09
N LEU A 211 -24.39 -0.31 40.17
CA LEU A 211 -23.76 0.04 41.45
C LEU A 211 -24.59 1.07 42.23
N GLU A 212 -25.08 2.12 41.58
CA GLU A 212 -25.91 3.17 42.20
C GLU A 212 -27.17 2.57 42.84
N ILE A 213 -27.82 1.62 42.15
CA ILE A 213 -28.99 0.90 42.70
C ILE A 213 -28.63 0.15 43.99
N ALA A 214 -27.46 -0.49 44.08
CA ALA A 214 -27.03 -1.20 45.28
C ALA A 214 -26.65 -0.25 46.43
N GLU A 215 -26.07 0.90 46.12
CA GLU A 215 -25.69 1.91 47.12
C GLU A 215 -26.92 2.57 47.73
N ALA A 216 -27.87 2.98 46.90
CA ALA A 216 -29.18 3.50 47.35
C ALA A 216 -29.89 2.48 48.25
N ARG A 217 -29.76 1.19 47.94
CA ARG A 217 -30.34 0.11 48.74
C ARG A 217 -29.66 -0.10 50.08
N GLN A 218 -28.35 0.01 50.16
CA GLN A 218 -27.60 -0.11 51.42
C GLN A 218 -28.11 0.89 52.46
N ILE A 219 -28.39 2.12 52.02
CA ILE A 219 -28.94 3.18 52.87
C ILE A 219 -30.31 2.76 53.44
N GLY A 220 -31.19 2.21 52.60
CA GLY A 220 -32.51 1.72 53.00
C GLY A 220 -32.43 0.56 53.99
N LEU A 221 -31.66 -0.47 53.67
CA LEU A 221 -31.49 -1.65 54.53
C LEU A 221 -30.88 -1.29 55.89
N THR A 222 -29.94 -0.35 55.93
CA THR A 222 -29.32 0.11 57.18
C THR A 222 -30.35 0.72 58.12
N ARG A 223 -31.30 1.51 57.59
CA ARG A 223 -32.40 2.07 58.35
C ARG A 223 -33.31 0.98 58.91
N GLU A 224 -33.75 0.04 58.06
CA GLU A 224 -34.66 -1.05 58.46
C GLU A 224 -34.03 -1.96 59.54
N VAL A 225 -32.73 -2.22 59.47
CA VAL A 225 -32.02 -3.01 60.50
C VAL A 225 -31.90 -2.23 61.81
N ASN A 226 -31.63 -0.92 61.76
CA ASN A 226 -31.55 -0.08 62.96
C ASN A 226 -32.91 0.06 63.66
N GLU A 227 -34.01 0.03 62.90
CA GLU A 227 -35.38 0.03 63.40
C GLU A 227 -35.85 -1.37 63.86
N GLY A 228 -35.02 -2.40 63.70
CA GLY A 228 -35.35 -3.78 64.06
C GLY A 228 -36.31 -4.48 63.10
N ALA A 229 -36.65 -3.86 61.96
CA ALA A 229 -37.57 -4.39 60.96
C ALA A 229 -36.92 -5.48 60.08
N ARG A 230 -35.58 -5.56 60.03
CA ARG A 230 -34.84 -6.60 59.30
C ARG A 230 -33.64 -7.15 60.06
N ALA A 231 -33.27 -8.39 59.72
CA ALA A 231 -32.08 -9.04 60.26
C ALA A 231 -30.79 -8.44 59.66
N ARG A 232 -29.74 -8.32 60.49
CA ARG A 232 -28.42 -7.78 60.10
C ARG A 232 -27.79 -8.53 58.92
N ILE A 233 -28.10 -9.80 58.73
CA ILE A 233 -27.58 -10.61 57.61
C ILE A 233 -27.87 -9.98 56.23
N ALA A 234 -28.99 -9.24 56.10
CA ALA A 234 -29.34 -8.54 54.87
C ALA A 234 -28.31 -7.44 54.48
N LEU A 235 -27.66 -6.82 55.48
CA LEU A 235 -26.57 -5.86 55.23
C LEU A 235 -25.32 -6.57 54.71
N THR A 236 -24.98 -7.73 55.26
CA THR A 236 -23.85 -8.53 54.80
C THR A 236 -24.06 -9.00 53.36
N GLU A 237 -25.28 -9.43 53.00
CA GLU A 237 -25.63 -9.81 51.64
C GLU A 237 -25.55 -8.63 50.66
N ASN A 238 -26.07 -7.45 51.02
CA ASN A 238 -25.97 -6.27 50.16
C ASN A 238 -24.52 -5.76 50.03
N GLU A 239 -23.71 -5.86 51.09
CA GLU A 239 -22.28 -5.55 51.06
C GLU A 239 -21.52 -6.45 50.08
N GLN A 240 -21.82 -7.76 50.07
CA GLN A 240 -21.27 -8.69 49.08
C GLN A 240 -21.62 -8.27 47.64
N ASN A 241 -22.88 -7.86 47.41
CA ASN A 241 -23.32 -7.38 46.11
C ASN A 241 -22.63 -6.07 45.69
N LEU A 242 -22.42 -5.13 46.62
CA LEU A 242 -21.67 -3.91 46.38
C LEU A 242 -20.23 -4.19 45.96
N LEU A 243 -19.52 -5.06 46.68
CA LEU A 243 -18.16 -5.46 46.34
C LEU A 243 -18.08 -6.09 44.95
N ARG A 244 -19.03 -6.96 44.61
CA ARG A 244 -19.11 -7.59 43.28
C ARG A 244 -19.35 -6.56 42.17
N ARG A 245 -20.31 -5.65 42.34
CA ARG A 245 -20.64 -4.59 41.38
C ARG A 245 -19.47 -3.62 41.18
N ARG A 246 -18.76 -3.26 42.26
CA ARG A 246 -17.52 -2.46 42.20
C ARG A 246 -16.43 -3.17 41.40
N SER A 247 -16.23 -4.47 41.62
CA SER A 247 -15.25 -5.25 40.85
C SER A 247 -15.58 -5.26 39.35
N LEU A 248 -16.85 -5.44 38.97
CA LEU A 248 -17.29 -5.41 37.58
C LEU A 248 -17.06 -4.02 36.94
N LEU A 249 -17.36 -2.96 37.67
CA LEU A 249 -17.13 -1.59 37.20
C LEU A 249 -15.64 -1.30 36.97
N GLU A 250 -14.75 -1.71 37.88
CA GLU A 250 -13.31 -1.53 37.70
C GLU A 250 -12.75 -2.33 36.51
N GLU A 251 -13.31 -3.53 36.27
CA GLU A 251 -13.01 -4.30 35.07
C GLU A 251 -13.47 -3.59 33.78
N ALA A 252 -14.70 -3.06 33.76
CA ALA A 252 -15.22 -2.32 32.61
C ALA A 252 -14.39 -1.06 32.33
N LYS A 253 -14.00 -0.31 33.37
CA LYS A 253 -13.09 0.84 33.25
C LYS A 253 -11.74 0.46 32.64
N ARG A 254 -11.14 -0.64 33.09
CA ARG A 254 -9.89 -1.16 32.52
C ARG A 254 -10.07 -1.50 31.03
N ASN A 255 -11.14 -2.21 30.68
CA ASN A 255 -11.43 -2.62 29.30
C ASN A 255 -11.64 -1.38 28.40
N PHE A 256 -12.33 -0.35 28.89
CA PHE A 256 -12.49 0.93 28.19
C PHE A 256 -11.16 1.63 27.94
N LEU A 257 -10.27 1.71 28.94
CA LEU A 257 -8.94 2.30 28.76
C LEU A 257 -8.10 1.52 27.73
N THR A 258 -8.17 0.19 27.73
CA THR A 258 -7.52 -0.63 26.70
C THR A 258 -8.10 -0.37 25.31
N ALA A 259 -9.43 -0.23 25.18
CA ALA A 259 -10.08 0.08 23.92
C ALA A 259 -9.74 1.51 23.45
N ALA A 260 -9.68 2.50 24.36
CA ALA A 260 -9.27 3.87 24.08
C ALA A 260 -7.82 3.93 23.58
N ASN A 261 -6.90 3.20 24.20
CA ASN A 261 -5.52 3.09 23.70
C ASN A 261 -5.45 2.45 22.31
N SER A 262 -6.28 1.44 22.06
CA SER A 262 -6.35 0.76 20.76
C SER A 262 -6.90 1.68 19.67
N LEU A 263 -7.92 2.49 19.98
CA LEU A 263 -8.44 3.52 19.08
C LEU A 263 -7.42 4.65 18.86
N GLY A 264 -6.72 5.07 19.93
CA GLY A 264 -5.70 6.12 19.87
C GLY A 264 -4.50 5.78 18.98
N PHE A 265 -4.29 4.51 18.65
CA PHE A 265 -3.31 4.10 17.64
C PHE A 265 -3.66 4.62 16.24
N TYR A 266 -4.96 4.60 15.89
CA TYR A 266 -5.51 5.06 14.61
C TYR A 266 -5.92 6.54 14.64
N LEU A 267 -6.26 7.08 15.82
CA LEU A 267 -6.66 8.47 16.01
C LEU A 267 -5.44 9.38 16.25
N ARG A 268 -5.19 10.30 15.32
CA ARG A 268 -4.06 11.23 15.37
C ARG A 268 -4.46 12.66 15.00
N GLY A 269 -3.80 13.63 15.62
CA GLY A 269 -3.94 15.05 15.28
C GLY A 269 -3.26 15.40 13.95
N SER A 270 -3.42 16.63 13.48
CA SER A 270 -2.80 17.08 12.22
C SER A 270 -1.27 17.02 12.23
N ASP A 271 -0.66 17.02 13.42
CA ASP A 271 0.78 16.86 13.66
C ASP A 271 1.26 15.40 13.68
N GLY A 272 0.37 14.43 13.44
CA GLY A 272 0.64 12.99 13.43
C GLY A 272 0.77 12.35 14.81
N ARG A 273 0.59 13.09 15.90
CA ARG A 273 0.64 12.54 17.26
C ARG A 273 -0.64 11.79 17.62
N MET A 274 -0.48 10.70 18.35
CA MET A 274 -1.59 9.89 18.85
C MET A 274 -2.45 10.69 19.82
N VAL A 275 -3.77 10.58 19.65
CA VAL A 275 -4.78 11.17 20.54
C VAL A 275 -5.53 10.02 21.19
N ILE A 276 -5.53 9.96 22.52
CA ILE A 276 -6.28 8.95 23.27
C ILE A 276 -7.65 9.53 23.59
N PRO A 277 -8.75 8.97 23.05
CA PRO A 277 -10.08 9.51 23.29
C PRO A 277 -10.52 9.27 24.73
N THR A 278 -11.19 10.25 25.30
CA THR A 278 -11.68 10.20 26.69
C THR A 278 -13.16 9.84 26.75
N ARG A 279 -13.68 9.59 27.95
CA ARG A 279 -15.08 9.19 28.12
C ARG A 279 -16.07 10.28 27.67
N GLU A 280 -15.69 11.54 27.81
CA GLU A 280 -16.50 12.72 27.45
C GLU A 280 -16.72 12.82 25.93
N MET A 281 -15.86 12.18 25.15
CA MET A 281 -15.96 12.11 23.70
C MET A 281 -16.91 11.01 23.23
N LEU A 282 -17.48 10.18 24.11
CA LEU A 282 -18.39 9.11 23.69
C LEU A 282 -19.65 9.68 23.00
N PRO A 283 -20.07 9.09 21.87
CA PRO A 283 -21.27 9.52 21.18
C PRO A 283 -22.54 9.10 21.91
N ASP A 284 -23.63 9.82 21.65
CA ASP A 284 -24.98 9.39 22.01
C ASP A 284 -25.48 8.38 20.98
N LEU A 285 -25.53 7.09 21.35
CA LEU A 285 -25.99 6.01 20.48
C LEU A 285 -27.40 6.24 19.94
N SER A 286 -28.28 6.91 20.70
CA SER A 286 -29.67 7.15 20.29
C SER A 286 -29.78 8.09 19.08
N ARG A 287 -28.74 8.86 18.81
CA ARG A 287 -28.63 9.79 17.68
C ARG A 287 -27.86 9.20 16.51
N MET A 288 -27.27 8.01 16.66
CA MET A 288 -26.52 7.36 15.59
C MET A 288 -27.43 6.60 14.64
N LYS A 289 -27.02 6.54 13.37
CA LYS A 289 -27.74 5.83 12.32
C LYS A 289 -27.77 4.33 12.63
N ALA A 290 -28.95 3.73 12.61
CA ALA A 290 -29.11 2.28 12.72
C ALA A 290 -28.40 1.55 11.57
N ILE A 291 -27.97 0.31 11.81
CA ILE A 291 -27.41 -0.55 10.77
C ILE A 291 -28.50 -0.81 9.72
N ALA A 292 -28.16 -0.67 8.44
CA ALA A 292 -29.12 -0.95 7.38
C ALA A 292 -29.48 -2.46 7.34
N PRO A 293 -30.72 -2.82 6.97
CA PRO A 293 -31.10 -4.22 6.79
C PRO A 293 -30.18 -4.93 5.78
N VAL A 294 -29.93 -6.22 6.00
CA VAL A 294 -29.04 -7.03 5.14
C VAL A 294 -29.47 -6.97 3.67
N GLU A 295 -30.76 -6.96 3.41
CA GLU A 295 -31.33 -6.92 2.06
C GLU A 295 -30.94 -5.65 1.30
N GLN A 296 -30.74 -4.54 2.01
CA GLN A 296 -30.28 -3.27 1.43
C GLN A 296 -28.75 -3.24 1.27
N LEU A 297 -28.03 -3.88 2.19
CA LEU A 297 -26.57 -3.96 2.14
C LEU A 297 -26.10 -4.85 0.96
N VAL A 298 -26.78 -5.96 0.70
CA VAL A 298 -26.39 -6.98 -0.31
C VAL A 298 -27.06 -6.75 -1.68
N ALA A 299 -27.17 -5.49 -2.10
CA ALA A 299 -27.78 -5.16 -3.40
C ALA A 299 -26.91 -5.58 -4.61
N THR A 300 -25.59 -5.64 -4.44
CA THR A 300 -24.63 -5.98 -5.52
C THR A 300 -24.38 -7.48 -5.58
N PRO A 301 -24.38 -8.11 -6.77
CA PRO A 301 -24.02 -9.52 -6.92
C PRO A 301 -22.62 -9.81 -6.36
N LEU A 302 -22.51 -10.89 -5.58
CA LEU A 302 -21.26 -11.30 -4.94
C LEU A 302 -20.12 -11.54 -5.95
N SER A 303 -20.45 -12.02 -7.16
CA SER A 303 -19.48 -12.22 -8.24
C SER A 303 -18.77 -10.93 -8.63
N ASP A 304 -19.51 -9.82 -8.68
CA ASP A 304 -19.00 -8.54 -9.16
C ASP A 304 -18.08 -7.93 -8.11
N VAL A 305 -18.47 -8.04 -6.84
CA VAL A 305 -17.66 -7.67 -5.68
C VAL A 305 -16.32 -8.42 -5.68
N ILE A 306 -16.34 -9.75 -5.89
CA ILE A 306 -15.12 -10.56 -5.88
C ILE A 306 -14.18 -10.12 -7.02
N GLN A 307 -14.71 -9.89 -8.23
CA GLN A 307 -13.91 -9.53 -9.40
C GLN A 307 -13.31 -8.11 -9.35
N SER A 308 -13.96 -7.19 -8.63
CA SER A 308 -13.48 -5.81 -8.48
C SER A 308 -12.35 -5.67 -7.44
N ARG A 309 -12.09 -6.71 -6.63
CA ARG A 309 -11.13 -6.63 -5.52
C ARG A 309 -9.69 -6.35 -5.95
N PRO A 310 -8.97 -5.42 -5.27
CA PRO A 310 -7.59 -5.09 -5.60
C PRO A 310 -6.65 -6.28 -5.51
N GLU A 311 -6.87 -7.22 -4.59
CA GLU A 311 -6.03 -8.42 -4.49
C GLU A 311 -6.04 -9.21 -5.80
N LEU A 312 -7.21 -9.41 -6.41
CA LEU A 312 -7.33 -10.10 -7.71
C LEU A 312 -6.79 -9.25 -8.86
N GLN A 313 -6.93 -7.93 -8.80
CA GLN A 313 -6.33 -7.03 -9.79
C GLN A 313 -4.79 -7.08 -9.73
N THR A 314 -4.20 -7.13 -8.54
CA THR A 314 -2.76 -7.33 -8.34
C THR A 314 -2.30 -8.65 -8.96
N PHE A 315 -3.10 -9.74 -8.84
CA PHE A 315 -2.78 -11.00 -9.52
C PHE A 315 -2.91 -10.92 -11.05
N LYS A 316 -3.85 -10.15 -11.59
CA LYS A 316 -3.94 -9.90 -13.04
C LYS A 316 -2.65 -9.25 -13.55
N LEU A 317 -2.14 -8.23 -12.86
CA LEU A 317 -0.87 -7.59 -13.18
C LEU A 317 0.33 -8.54 -13.02
N ALA A 318 0.36 -9.36 -11.97
CA ALA A 318 1.41 -10.34 -11.76
C ALA A 318 1.46 -11.39 -12.89
N LEU A 319 0.30 -11.85 -13.36
CA LEU A 319 0.20 -12.75 -14.51
C LEU A 319 0.67 -12.09 -15.81
N GLU A 320 0.34 -10.82 -16.03
CA GLU A 320 0.83 -10.07 -17.19
C GLU A 320 2.37 -9.95 -17.16
N ARG A 321 2.95 -9.61 -16.00
CA ARG A 321 4.42 -9.58 -15.81
C ARG A 321 5.06 -10.95 -16.06
N ALA A 322 4.46 -12.03 -15.56
CA ALA A 322 4.93 -13.39 -15.78
C ALA A 322 4.86 -13.79 -17.27
N ASN A 323 3.76 -13.45 -17.96
CA ASN A 323 3.61 -13.68 -19.40
C ASN A 323 4.65 -12.89 -20.23
N ASN A 324 4.85 -11.61 -19.91
CA ASN A 324 5.88 -10.78 -20.55
C ASN A 324 7.28 -11.36 -20.34
N ARG A 325 7.53 -11.94 -19.16
CA ARG A 325 8.79 -12.63 -18.86
C ARG A 325 8.95 -13.89 -19.69
N VAL A 326 7.90 -14.70 -19.84
CA VAL A 326 7.92 -15.87 -20.75
C VAL A 326 8.21 -15.43 -22.19
N ALA A 327 7.57 -14.35 -22.66
CA ALA A 327 7.82 -13.80 -24.00
C ALA A 327 9.28 -13.38 -24.19
N LEU A 328 9.86 -12.64 -23.23
CA LEU A 328 11.28 -12.26 -23.25
C LEU A 328 12.20 -13.49 -23.31
N ARG A 329 11.94 -14.52 -22.50
CA ARG A 329 12.78 -15.74 -22.49
C ARG A 329 12.60 -16.57 -23.75
N ARG A 330 11.43 -16.57 -24.38
CA ARG A 330 11.23 -17.18 -25.70
C ARG A 330 12.01 -16.44 -26.77
N ASN A 331 12.05 -15.11 -26.73
CA ASN A 331 12.91 -14.31 -27.61
C ASN A 331 14.40 -14.67 -27.44
N ASP A 332 14.87 -15.01 -26.22
CA ASP A 332 16.26 -15.48 -26.02
C ASP A 332 16.62 -16.77 -26.80
N LEU A 333 15.63 -17.56 -27.26
CA LEU A 333 15.84 -18.76 -28.07
C LEU A 333 16.05 -18.46 -29.57
N GLU A 334 15.73 -17.25 -30.01
CA GLU A 334 15.88 -16.82 -31.39
C GLU A 334 17.35 -16.56 -31.73
N PRO A 335 17.76 -16.78 -32.99
CA PRO A 335 19.06 -16.33 -33.48
C PRO A 335 19.20 -14.81 -33.40
N SER A 336 20.41 -14.33 -33.10
CA SER A 336 20.75 -12.92 -33.29
C SER A 336 21.01 -12.69 -34.77
N LEU A 337 20.28 -11.79 -35.40
CA LEU A 337 20.58 -11.28 -36.72
C LEU A 337 20.52 -9.75 -36.65
N ASN A 338 21.67 -9.11 -36.76
CA ASN A 338 21.79 -7.66 -36.63
C ASN A 338 22.25 -7.06 -37.96
N ALA A 339 21.64 -5.95 -38.36
CA ALA A 339 22.10 -5.13 -39.47
C ALA A 339 22.79 -3.88 -38.97
N SER A 340 23.88 -3.47 -39.59
CA SER A 340 24.56 -2.20 -39.32
C SER A 340 24.79 -1.41 -40.60
N VAL A 341 24.68 -0.09 -40.47
CA VAL A 341 25.08 0.88 -41.49
C VAL A 341 25.96 1.90 -40.80
N GLU A 342 27.16 2.13 -41.31
CA GLU A 342 28.11 3.11 -40.82
C GLU A 342 28.58 4.00 -41.96
N LEU A 343 28.69 5.30 -41.67
CA LEU A 343 29.27 6.30 -42.53
C LEU A 343 30.42 6.96 -41.77
N SER A 344 31.61 6.97 -42.35
CA SER A 344 32.77 7.66 -41.77
C SER A 344 33.48 8.54 -42.77
N ARG A 345 34.07 9.61 -42.25
CA ARG A 345 34.88 10.53 -43.04
C ARG A 345 35.94 11.20 -42.17
N ASP A 346 37.14 11.22 -42.70
CA ASP A 346 38.26 11.95 -42.13
C ASP A 346 38.33 13.39 -42.66
N PHE A 347 38.86 14.28 -41.84
CA PHE A 347 38.99 15.71 -42.13
C PHE A 347 40.41 16.21 -41.94
N GLY A 348 40.75 17.28 -42.66
CA GLY A 348 42.06 17.91 -42.60
C GLY A 348 43.06 17.36 -43.61
N GLN A 349 44.32 17.74 -43.46
CA GLN A 349 45.38 17.20 -44.31
C GLN A 349 45.57 15.71 -44.05
N ILE A 350 46.05 15.00 -45.09
CA ILE A 350 46.35 13.57 -45.04
C ILE A 350 47.24 13.27 -43.83
N GLY A 351 46.74 12.38 -42.97
CA GLY A 351 47.43 11.94 -41.76
C GLY A 351 48.49 10.86 -42.02
N PRO A 352 49.16 10.37 -40.96
CA PRO A 352 50.19 9.33 -41.07
C PRO A 352 49.70 8.00 -41.66
N GLY A 353 48.39 7.76 -41.70
CA GLY A 353 47.76 6.59 -42.34
C GLY A 353 47.75 6.64 -43.88
N GLY A 354 48.05 7.79 -44.49
CA GLY A 354 48.14 7.95 -45.94
C GLY A 354 46.82 8.35 -46.64
N PRO A 355 46.83 8.49 -47.98
CA PRO A 355 45.72 9.08 -48.75
C PRO A 355 44.44 8.24 -48.76
N GLY A 356 44.50 6.96 -48.39
CA GLY A 356 43.33 6.08 -48.38
C GLY A 356 42.23 6.50 -47.41
N PHE A 357 42.54 7.39 -46.46
CA PHE A 357 41.60 7.94 -45.49
C PHE A 357 40.86 9.20 -45.98
N ASP A 358 41.28 9.82 -47.09
CA ASP A 358 40.66 11.04 -47.63
C ASP A 358 39.44 10.75 -48.52
N SER A 359 38.53 9.89 -48.03
CA SER A 359 37.29 9.55 -48.72
C SER A 359 36.14 9.33 -47.74
N THR A 360 34.90 9.24 -48.25
CA THR A 360 33.74 8.90 -47.43
C THR A 360 33.48 7.41 -47.53
N ASP A 361 33.62 6.72 -46.40
CA ASP A 361 33.42 5.29 -46.32
C ASP A 361 31.98 4.99 -45.91
N THR A 362 31.35 4.05 -46.62
CA THR A 362 30.04 3.52 -46.29
C THR A 362 30.16 2.03 -46.07
N VAL A 363 29.90 1.58 -44.84
CA VAL A 363 30.00 0.18 -44.45
C VAL A 363 28.63 -0.35 -44.08
N VAL A 364 28.24 -1.45 -44.70
CA VAL A 364 27.03 -2.20 -44.38
C VAL A 364 27.41 -3.59 -43.91
N GLY A 365 26.83 -4.01 -42.79
CA GLY A 365 27.15 -5.29 -42.14
C GLY A 365 25.90 -6.08 -41.77
N LEU A 366 26.01 -7.40 -41.87
CA LEU A 366 25.05 -8.34 -41.29
C LEU A 366 25.80 -9.28 -40.35
N THR A 367 25.39 -9.33 -39.09
CA THR A 367 25.99 -10.19 -38.07
C THR A 367 24.97 -11.22 -37.60
N PHE A 368 25.24 -12.49 -37.89
CA PHE A 368 24.43 -13.62 -37.45
C PHE A 368 25.14 -14.40 -36.33
N SER A 369 24.43 -14.69 -35.25
CA SER A 369 24.96 -15.49 -34.15
C SER A 369 23.88 -16.35 -33.49
N VAL A 370 24.17 -17.64 -33.32
CA VAL A 370 23.27 -18.58 -32.64
C VAL A 370 24.08 -19.61 -31.83
N PRO A 371 23.86 -19.73 -30.51
CA PRO A 371 24.42 -20.85 -29.75
C PRO A 371 23.68 -22.13 -30.14
N LEU A 372 24.36 -23.18 -30.61
CA LEU A 372 23.68 -24.38 -31.11
C LEU A 372 22.99 -25.20 -30.00
N GLN A 373 23.58 -25.26 -28.81
CA GLN A 373 23.07 -26.09 -27.70
C GLN A 373 21.89 -25.44 -26.94
N ARG A 374 21.84 -24.09 -26.85
CA ARG A 374 20.77 -23.28 -26.23
C ARG A 374 20.32 -23.68 -24.82
N ARG A 375 21.13 -24.42 -24.04
CA ARG A 375 20.74 -24.94 -22.71
C ARG A 375 20.34 -23.83 -21.75
N THR A 376 21.09 -22.72 -21.71
CA THR A 376 20.78 -21.56 -20.86
C THR A 376 19.42 -20.96 -21.18
N ALA A 377 19.16 -20.63 -22.45
CA ALA A 377 17.88 -20.05 -22.88
C ALA A 377 16.70 -21.01 -22.67
N ARG A 378 16.87 -22.31 -22.97
CA ARG A 378 15.84 -23.33 -22.70
C ARG A 378 15.51 -23.44 -21.22
N GLY A 379 16.52 -23.47 -20.34
CA GLY A 379 16.32 -23.49 -18.89
C GLY A 379 15.59 -22.23 -18.41
N ALA A 380 15.93 -21.07 -18.96
CA ALA A 380 15.29 -19.80 -18.62
C ALA A 380 13.80 -19.76 -19.02
N VAL A 381 13.44 -20.31 -20.18
CA VAL A 381 12.04 -20.46 -20.62
C VAL A 381 11.28 -21.40 -19.70
N GLN A 382 11.82 -22.59 -19.44
CA GLN A 382 11.16 -23.58 -18.57
C GLN A 382 10.92 -23.02 -17.16
N ARG A 383 11.88 -22.26 -16.62
CA ARG A 383 11.74 -21.54 -15.36
C ARG A 383 10.62 -20.51 -15.42
N ALA A 384 10.61 -19.63 -16.42
CA ALA A 384 9.59 -18.59 -16.56
C ALA A 384 8.18 -19.19 -16.72
N GLU A 385 8.04 -20.29 -17.48
CA GLU A 385 6.76 -21.00 -17.63
C GLU A 385 6.30 -21.67 -16.32
N ALA A 386 7.24 -22.14 -15.49
CA ALA A 386 6.91 -22.66 -14.17
C ALA A 386 6.46 -21.55 -13.21
N GLU A 387 7.15 -20.39 -13.21
CA GLU A 387 6.77 -19.20 -12.44
C GLU A 387 5.38 -18.66 -12.86
N LEU A 388 5.05 -18.70 -14.15
CA LEU A 388 3.71 -18.36 -14.65
C LEU A 388 2.65 -19.32 -14.08
N ARG A 389 2.85 -20.63 -14.21
CA ARG A 389 1.92 -21.64 -13.66
C ARG A 389 1.76 -21.52 -12.14
N GLU A 390 2.84 -21.22 -11.42
CA GLU A 390 2.78 -20.95 -9.98
C GLU A 390 1.87 -19.74 -9.69
N THR A 391 2.01 -18.66 -10.46
CA THR A 391 1.21 -17.44 -10.32
C THR A 391 -0.27 -17.70 -10.61
N GLU A 392 -0.58 -18.51 -11.63
CA GLU A 392 -1.96 -18.94 -11.95
C GLU A 392 -2.59 -19.74 -10.79
N LEU A 393 -1.85 -20.69 -10.23
CA LEU A 393 -2.32 -21.48 -9.08
C LEU A 393 -2.51 -20.59 -7.84
N ARG A 394 -1.63 -19.61 -7.62
CA ARG A 394 -1.73 -18.65 -6.52
C ARG A 394 -2.96 -17.76 -6.68
N GLN A 395 -3.24 -17.28 -7.89
CA GLN A 395 -4.46 -16.52 -8.18
C GLN A 395 -5.71 -17.33 -7.84
N ARG A 396 -5.79 -18.59 -8.29
CA ARG A 396 -6.93 -19.48 -7.99
C ARG A 396 -7.14 -19.64 -6.49
N ARG A 397 -6.07 -19.96 -5.74
CA ARG A 397 -6.13 -20.09 -4.28
C ARG A 397 -6.63 -18.81 -3.60
N ILE A 398 -6.17 -17.64 -4.04
CA ILE A 398 -6.59 -16.36 -3.45
C ILE A 398 -8.05 -16.03 -3.83
N ALA A 399 -8.48 -16.34 -5.04
CA ALA A 399 -9.89 -16.21 -5.43
C ALA A 399 -10.81 -17.11 -4.56
N ASP A 400 -10.41 -18.35 -4.30
CA ASP A 400 -11.16 -19.28 -3.43
C ASP A 400 -11.19 -18.76 -1.97
N GLN A 401 -10.07 -18.22 -1.49
CA GLN A 401 -9.97 -17.62 -0.14
C GLN A 401 -10.89 -16.41 -0.01
N ILE A 402 -10.87 -15.48 -0.97
CA ILE A 402 -11.74 -14.30 -1.00
C ILE A 402 -13.20 -14.71 -1.04
N THR A 403 -13.56 -15.67 -1.91
CA THR A 403 -14.93 -16.16 -2.04
C THR A 403 -15.44 -16.72 -0.69
N THR A 404 -14.60 -17.49 -0.01
CA THR A 404 -14.90 -18.05 1.32
C THR A 404 -15.02 -16.97 2.38
N GLU A 405 -14.10 -16.00 2.39
CA GLU A 405 -14.06 -14.90 3.35
C GLU A 405 -15.30 -14.00 3.24
N VAL A 406 -15.65 -13.57 2.02
CA VAL A 406 -16.85 -12.74 1.81
C VAL A 406 -18.11 -13.51 2.16
N GLY A 407 -18.18 -14.80 1.82
CA GLY A 407 -19.29 -15.68 2.25
C GLY A 407 -19.45 -15.74 3.77
N ASN A 408 -18.35 -15.91 4.51
CA ASN A 408 -18.37 -15.93 5.97
C ASN A 408 -18.76 -14.56 6.56
N ILE A 409 -18.29 -13.46 5.97
CA ILE A 409 -18.66 -12.10 6.40
C ILE A 409 -20.16 -11.87 6.27
N LEU A 410 -20.77 -12.30 5.15
CA LEU A 410 -22.22 -12.21 4.94
C LEU A 410 -23.02 -13.02 5.97
N VAL A 411 -22.58 -14.27 6.23
CA VAL A 411 -23.22 -15.12 7.26
C VAL A 411 -23.11 -14.49 8.64
N ASN A 412 -21.93 -13.96 8.99
CA ASN A 412 -21.68 -13.31 10.26
C ASN A 412 -22.51 -12.02 10.43
N LEU A 413 -22.60 -11.19 9.39
CA LEU A 413 -23.43 -9.98 9.41
C LEU A 413 -24.90 -10.30 9.66
N ASN A 414 -25.47 -11.21 8.88
CA ASN A 414 -26.88 -11.60 9.04
C ASN A 414 -27.15 -12.21 10.42
N THR A 415 -26.21 -13.00 10.94
CA THR A 415 -26.34 -13.61 12.27
C THR A 415 -26.24 -12.57 13.37
N ALA A 416 -25.28 -11.64 13.29
CA ALA A 416 -25.06 -10.60 14.29
C ALA A 416 -26.25 -9.64 14.38
N LEU A 417 -26.86 -9.26 13.26
CA LEU A 417 -28.05 -8.40 13.26
C LEU A 417 -29.26 -9.09 13.92
N LYS A 418 -29.51 -10.36 13.59
CA LYS A 418 -30.56 -11.14 14.26
C LYS A 418 -30.31 -11.32 15.76
N GLN A 419 -29.05 -11.50 16.16
CA GLN A 419 -28.68 -11.60 17.57
C GLN A 419 -28.90 -10.28 18.31
N ALA A 420 -28.61 -9.15 17.68
CA ALA A 420 -28.88 -7.83 18.25
C ALA A 420 -30.39 -7.62 18.48
N ASP A 421 -31.24 -7.98 17.51
CA ASP A 421 -32.70 -7.89 17.65
C ASP A 421 -33.23 -8.76 18.81
N LEU A 422 -32.71 -9.99 18.93
CA LEU A 422 -33.08 -10.90 20.01
C LEU A 422 -32.62 -10.39 21.38
N ALA A 423 -31.41 -9.83 21.46
CA ALA A 423 -30.86 -9.29 22.69
C ALA A 423 -31.63 -8.04 23.16
N ASP A 424 -32.07 -7.17 22.24
CA ASP A 424 -32.94 -6.03 22.58
C ASP A 424 -34.32 -6.49 23.12
N ALA A 425 -34.89 -7.54 22.52
CA ALA A 425 -36.12 -8.16 23.04
C ALA A 425 -35.91 -8.77 24.44
N GLU A 426 -34.76 -9.39 24.70
CA GLU A 426 -34.40 -9.93 26.02
C GLU A 426 -34.27 -8.82 27.07
N VAL A 427 -33.63 -7.69 26.73
CA VAL A 427 -33.53 -6.52 27.63
C VAL A 427 -34.91 -6.00 28.00
N LYS A 428 -35.81 -5.85 27.02
CA LYS A 428 -37.20 -5.42 27.27
C LYS A 428 -37.91 -6.35 28.25
N GLN A 429 -37.79 -7.67 28.06
CA GLN A 429 -38.41 -8.65 28.93
C GLN A 429 -37.78 -8.68 30.34
N ALA A 430 -36.44 -8.59 30.43
CA ALA A 430 -35.74 -8.58 31.71
C ALA A 430 -36.09 -7.34 32.54
N ASN A 431 -36.21 -6.17 31.90
CA ASN A 431 -36.64 -4.94 32.54
C ASN A 431 -38.08 -5.02 33.06
N GLN A 432 -39.00 -5.62 32.30
CA GLN A 432 -40.37 -5.87 32.78
C GLN A 432 -40.38 -6.76 34.03
N MET A 433 -39.54 -7.81 34.06
CA MET A 433 -39.42 -8.68 35.23
C MET A 433 -38.86 -7.96 36.45
N VAL A 434 -37.87 -7.06 36.27
CA VAL A 434 -37.36 -6.21 37.35
C VAL A 434 -38.48 -5.34 37.92
N GLN A 435 -39.29 -4.70 37.08
CA GLN A 435 -40.39 -3.85 37.55
C GLN A 435 -41.48 -4.64 38.29
N ALA A 436 -41.81 -5.82 37.79
CA ALA A 436 -42.76 -6.73 38.45
C ALA A 436 -42.26 -7.15 39.84
N GLU A 437 -41.01 -7.58 39.95
CA GLU A 437 -40.45 -8.05 41.22
C GLU A 437 -40.26 -6.89 42.22
N ARG A 438 -39.83 -5.71 41.76
CA ARG A 438 -39.79 -4.48 42.58
C ARG A 438 -41.16 -4.12 43.13
N THR A 439 -42.22 -4.29 42.35
CA THR A 439 -43.60 -4.03 42.78
C THR A 439 -44.06 -5.05 43.81
N ARG A 440 -43.81 -6.35 43.59
CA ARG A 440 -44.12 -7.41 44.56
C ARG A 440 -43.41 -7.22 45.89
N PHE A 441 -42.12 -6.88 45.84
CA PHE A 441 -41.32 -6.58 47.03
C PHE A 441 -41.88 -5.39 47.81
N ARG A 442 -42.26 -4.30 47.14
CA ARG A 442 -42.88 -3.12 47.78
C ARG A 442 -44.21 -3.44 48.46
N LEU A 443 -44.96 -4.40 47.92
CA LEU A 443 -46.23 -4.89 48.49
C LEU A 443 -46.04 -5.96 49.58
N GLY A 444 -44.80 -6.29 49.94
CA GLY A 444 -44.47 -7.31 50.96
C GLY A 444 -44.65 -8.76 50.50
N ALA A 445 -44.91 -9.00 49.21
CA ALA A 445 -45.16 -10.32 48.63
C ALA A 445 -43.96 -10.91 47.88
N GLY A 446 -42.76 -10.36 48.11
CA GLY A 446 -41.51 -10.77 47.45
C GLY A 446 -40.30 -10.65 48.38
N ASP A 447 -39.21 -11.32 48.01
CA ASP A 447 -37.94 -11.30 48.74
C ASP A 447 -36.95 -10.36 48.04
N PHE A 448 -36.12 -9.68 48.84
CA PHE A 448 -35.04 -8.84 48.34
C PHE A 448 -34.08 -9.61 47.44
N PHE A 449 -33.80 -10.88 47.78
CA PHE A 449 -32.95 -11.76 46.96
C PHE A 449 -33.42 -11.83 45.50
N PHE A 450 -34.73 -12.00 45.28
CA PHE A 450 -35.29 -12.07 43.92
C PHE A 450 -35.16 -10.73 43.19
N VAL A 451 -35.34 -9.59 43.86
CA VAL A 451 -35.13 -8.27 43.25
C VAL A 451 -33.68 -8.11 42.79
N ASN A 452 -32.72 -8.46 43.65
CA ASN A 452 -31.29 -8.39 43.30
C ASN A 452 -30.97 -9.30 42.11
N GLN A 453 -31.47 -10.54 42.12
CA GLN A 453 -31.24 -11.49 41.03
C GLN A 453 -31.85 -11.00 39.71
N ARG A 454 -33.06 -10.39 39.73
CA ARG A 454 -33.67 -9.81 38.53
C ARG A 454 -32.89 -8.61 38.02
N GLU A 455 -32.40 -7.74 38.90
CA GLU A 455 -31.55 -6.61 38.51
C GLU A 455 -30.23 -7.06 37.88
N GLU A 456 -29.57 -8.05 38.47
CA GLU A 456 -28.35 -8.64 37.88
C GLU A 456 -28.65 -9.27 36.52
N THR A 457 -29.78 -9.98 36.38
CA THR A 457 -30.21 -10.57 35.11
C THR A 457 -30.46 -9.50 34.05
N ALA A 458 -31.12 -8.39 34.41
CA ALA A 458 -31.38 -7.28 33.49
C ALA A 458 -30.10 -6.56 33.08
N ALA A 459 -29.17 -6.33 34.01
CA ALA A 459 -27.87 -5.76 33.69
C ALA A 459 -27.07 -6.68 32.75
N ASN A 460 -27.05 -7.99 33.01
CA ASN A 460 -26.41 -8.96 32.12
C ASN A 460 -27.05 -8.98 30.73
N ALA A 461 -28.38 -8.92 30.64
CA ALA A 461 -29.08 -8.80 29.36
C ALA A 461 -28.69 -7.53 28.61
N GLN A 462 -28.55 -6.40 29.31
CA GLN A 462 -28.14 -5.11 28.72
C GLN A 462 -26.69 -5.16 28.21
N ILE A 463 -25.77 -5.74 28.98
CA ILE A 463 -24.39 -6.00 28.52
C ILE A 463 -24.38 -6.90 27.28
N ASN A 464 -25.19 -7.96 27.26
CA ASN A 464 -25.30 -8.84 26.09
C ASN A 464 -25.85 -8.12 24.86
N ALA A 465 -26.84 -7.23 25.03
CA ALA A 465 -27.37 -6.40 23.95
C ALA A 465 -26.32 -5.44 23.40
N ILE A 466 -25.57 -4.75 24.26
CA ILE A 466 -24.44 -3.88 23.84
C ILE A 466 -23.41 -4.69 23.03
N ARG A 467 -23.07 -5.89 23.49
CA ARG A 467 -22.12 -6.77 22.77
C ARG A 467 -22.67 -7.29 21.44
N ALA A 468 -23.96 -7.60 21.38
CA ALA A 468 -24.62 -8.04 20.15
C ALA A 468 -24.70 -6.89 19.12
N GLU A 469 -25.03 -5.68 19.55
CA GLU A 469 -25.00 -4.49 18.68
C GLU A 469 -23.57 -4.20 18.19
N LEU A 470 -22.58 -4.25 19.09
CA LEU A 470 -21.17 -4.14 18.73
C LEU A 470 -20.78 -5.19 17.69
N ALA A 471 -21.17 -6.45 17.88
CA ALA A 471 -20.91 -7.50 16.89
C ALA A 471 -21.53 -7.18 15.52
N GLY A 472 -22.75 -6.62 15.50
CA GLY A 472 -23.40 -6.11 14.30
C GLY A 472 -22.58 -5.02 13.61
N ARG A 473 -22.13 -4.00 14.34
CA ARG A 473 -21.29 -2.91 13.81
C ARG A 473 -19.94 -3.41 13.28
N LEU A 474 -19.31 -4.35 13.97
CA LEU A 474 -18.05 -4.96 13.52
C LEU A 474 -18.26 -5.80 12.25
N ALA A 475 -19.38 -6.50 12.14
CA ALA A 475 -19.72 -7.25 10.94
C ALA A 475 -20.05 -6.32 9.76
N GLU A 476 -20.74 -5.20 9.99
CA GLU A 476 -20.98 -4.15 9.00
C GLU A 476 -19.67 -3.54 8.50
N ALA A 477 -18.76 -3.17 9.41
CA ALA A 477 -17.43 -2.67 9.04
C ALA A 477 -16.65 -3.69 8.18
N SER A 478 -16.73 -4.98 8.53
CA SER A 478 -16.08 -6.05 7.76
C SER A 478 -16.74 -6.26 6.40
N TYR A 479 -18.05 -6.10 6.31
CA TYR A 479 -18.79 -6.14 5.05
C TYR A 479 -18.42 -4.97 4.14
N ASN A 480 -18.37 -3.75 4.66
CA ASN A 480 -17.97 -2.56 3.91
C ASN A 480 -16.53 -2.67 3.40
N ALA A 481 -15.60 -3.15 4.22
CA ALA A 481 -14.23 -3.46 3.79
C ALA A 481 -14.20 -4.56 2.72
N ALA A 482 -14.98 -5.62 2.89
CA ALA A 482 -15.02 -6.73 1.96
C ALA A 482 -15.64 -6.39 0.59
N THR A 483 -16.57 -5.44 0.57
CA THR A 483 -17.24 -4.94 -0.64
C THR A 483 -16.60 -3.67 -1.22
N MET A 484 -15.52 -3.18 -0.60
CA MET A 484 -14.85 -1.93 -0.97
C MET A 484 -15.81 -0.73 -1.01
N ASN A 485 -16.70 -0.60 -0.03
CA ASN A 485 -17.57 0.56 0.11
C ASN A 485 -16.72 1.76 0.57
N LEU A 486 -16.14 2.50 -0.38
CA LEU A 486 -15.18 3.58 -0.13
C LEU A 486 -15.78 4.72 0.69
N GLY A 487 -17.01 5.13 0.39
CA GLY A 487 -17.72 6.15 1.15
C GLY A 487 -17.92 5.76 2.62
N ALA A 488 -18.32 4.51 2.89
CA ALA A 488 -18.47 4.01 4.28
C ALA A 488 -17.14 3.85 5.03
N LEU A 489 -16.00 3.87 4.32
CA LEU A 489 -14.65 3.82 4.88
C LEU A 489 -13.96 5.18 4.88
N GLY A 490 -14.66 6.26 4.50
CA GLY A 490 -14.10 7.61 4.47
C GLY A 490 -12.94 7.78 3.48
N LEU A 491 -12.99 7.08 2.34
CA LEU A 491 -11.96 7.09 1.29
C LEU A 491 -12.41 7.80 -0.01
N GLU A 492 -13.52 8.55 0.03
CA GLU A 492 -14.04 9.35 -1.10
C GLU A 492 -13.55 10.81 -1.10
#